data_AF-A0A357Z8E9-F1
#
_entry.id   AF-A0A357Z8E9-F1
#
_cell.length_a   1.000
_cell.length_b   1.000
_cell.length_c   1.000
_cell.angle_alpha   90.00
_cell.angle_beta   90.00
_cell.angle_gamma   90.00
#
_symmetry.space_group_name_H-M   'P 1'
#
loop_
_entity.id
_entity.type
_entity.pdbx_description
1 polymer ?
#
loop_
_entity_poly.entity_id
_entity_poly.type
_entity_poly.pdbx_seq_one_letter_code
_entity_poly.pdbx_strand_id
1 'polypeptide(L)'
;TGPNWGVEPENKWGTLSSDNNGETSTQIIPSLAGDYGQFYTLMAAAIKHNAPVPTSAKHGADIIRVLETARKSFAEKKIIAL
;
A
#
# COMPACT_ATOMS: atom_id res chain seq x y z
N THR A 1 -6.74 -1.57 20.69
CA THR A 1 -6.01 -0.36 20.25
C THR A 1 -5.41 0.31 21.47
N GLY A 2 -4.31 1.04 21.31
CA GLY A 2 -3.68 1.86 22.35
C GLY A 2 -3.23 3.18 21.74
N PRO A 3 -2.93 4.21 22.56
CA PRO A 3 -2.73 5.58 22.07
C PRO A 3 -1.62 5.74 21.03
N ASN A 4 -0.62 4.85 21.02
CA ASN A 4 0.51 4.89 20.09
C ASN A 4 0.57 3.69 19.13
N TRP A 5 -0.52 2.93 19.00
CA TRP A 5 -0.53 1.77 18.12
C TRP A 5 -0.40 2.21 16.66
N GLY A 6 0.46 1.53 15.89
CA GLY A 6 0.72 1.85 14.48
C GLY A 6 1.75 2.96 14.25
N VAL A 7 2.12 3.74 15.28
CA VAL A 7 3.15 4.78 15.16
C VAL A 7 4.54 4.14 15.09
N GLU A 8 5.31 4.46 14.06
CA GLU A 8 6.71 4.04 13.96
C GLU A 8 7.62 4.94 14.83
N PRO A 9 8.66 4.38 15.48
CA PRO A 9 9.65 5.17 16.19
C PRO A 9 10.44 6.05 15.22
N GLU A 10 10.89 7.22 15.67
CA GLU A 10 11.54 8.24 14.83
C GLU A 10 12.76 7.72 14.06
N ASN A 11 13.50 6.78 14.64
CA ASN A 11 14.67 6.17 14.00
C ASN A 11 14.35 5.25 12.81
N LYS A 12 13.06 5.00 12.53
CA LYS A 12 12.58 4.23 11.37
C LYS A 12 11.89 5.10 10.31
N TRP A 13 11.74 6.39 10.56
CA TRP A 13 11.15 7.30 9.59
C TRP A 13 11.98 7.38 8.30
N GLY A 14 11.29 7.67 7.20
CA GLY A 14 11.91 7.79 5.90
C GLY A 14 12.68 9.10 5.76
N THR A 15 13.78 9.06 5.01
CA THR A 15 14.52 10.25 4.60
C THR A 15 14.23 10.56 3.15
N LEU A 16 13.72 11.76 2.87
CA LEU A 16 13.52 12.25 1.51
C LEU A 16 14.68 13.20 1.16
N SER A 17 15.51 12.78 0.21
CA SER A 17 16.53 13.62 -0.39
C SER A 17 16.09 14.04 -1.80
N SER A 18 16.27 15.32 -2.13
CA SER A 18 15.87 15.87 -3.43
C SER A 18 16.91 16.87 -3.92
N ASP A 19 17.26 16.75 -5.19
CA ASP A 19 18.13 17.68 -5.90
C ASP A 19 17.27 18.58 -6.79
N ASN A 20 17.36 19.89 -6.56
CA ASN A 20 16.77 20.90 -7.43
C ASN A 20 17.89 21.77 -8.01
N ASN A 21 18.30 21.47 -9.24
CA ASN A 21 19.32 22.20 -9.99
C ASN A 21 20.68 22.31 -9.26
N GLY A 22 21.15 21.23 -8.64
CA GLY A 22 22.43 21.14 -7.96
C GLY A 22 22.37 21.53 -6.48
N GLU A 23 21.23 22.01 -5.98
CA GLU A 23 20.99 22.21 -4.56
C GLU A 23 20.29 20.97 -3.99
N THR A 24 21.00 20.22 -3.16
CA THR A 24 20.45 19.04 -2.48
C THR A 24 19.85 19.44 -1.14
N SER A 25 18.58 19.10 -0.94
CA SER A 25 17.89 19.18 0.35
C SER A 25 17.61 17.79 0.88
N THR A 26 17.56 17.65 2.21
CA THR A 26 17.21 16.39 2.87
C THR A 26 16.29 16.68 4.05
N GLN A 27 15.23 15.90 4.19
CA GLN A 27 14.28 16.01 5.29
C GLN A 27 13.83 14.63 5.77
N ILE A 28 13.58 14.52 7.07
CA ILE A 28 12.98 13.33 7.67
C ILE A 28 11.45 13.45 7.53
N ILE A 29 10.81 12.42 7.01
CA ILE A 29 9.37 12.33 6.81
C ILE A 29 8.81 11.34 7.83
N PRO A 30 8.00 11.81 8.81
CA PRO A 30 7.34 10.92 9.74
C PRO A 30 6.42 9.91 9.03
N SER A 31 6.53 8.65 9.43
CA SER A 31 5.62 7.61 8.93
C SER A 31 4.21 7.85 9.46
N LEU A 32 3.21 7.66 8.60
CA LEU A 32 1.82 7.63 9.04
C LEU A 32 1.60 6.43 9.97
N ALA A 33 0.79 6.61 11.01
CA ALA A 33 0.43 5.50 11.89
C ALA A 33 -0.37 4.45 11.10
N GLY A 34 0.06 3.19 11.15
CA GLY A 34 -0.67 2.09 10.53
C GLY A 34 -2.04 1.88 11.18
N ASP A 35 -3.07 1.57 10.37
CA ASP A 35 -4.43 1.31 10.85
C ASP A 35 -5.10 0.09 10.20
N TYR A 36 -4.72 -1.11 10.63
CA TYR A 36 -5.44 -2.34 10.26
C TYR A 36 -6.87 -2.39 10.81
N GLY A 37 -7.21 -1.61 11.84
CA GLY A 37 -8.56 -1.52 12.38
C GLY A 37 -9.54 -0.93 11.36
N GLN A 38 -9.06 -0.03 10.50
CA GLN A 38 -9.82 0.57 9.41
C GLN A 38 -10.48 -0.48 8.51
N PHE A 39 -9.79 -1.58 8.20
CA PHE A 39 -10.36 -2.67 7.41
C PHE A 39 -11.66 -3.21 8.03
N TYR A 40 -11.65 -3.49 9.33
CA TYR A 40 -12.82 -4.03 10.03
C TYR A 40 -13.93 -2.98 10.17
N THR A 41 -13.59 -1.71 10.37
CA THR A 41 -14.56 -0.62 10.38
C THR A 41 -15.31 -0.55 9.04
N LEU A 42 -14.58 -0.59 7.92
CA LEU A 42 -15.17 -0.56 6.58
C LEU A 42 -15.95 -1.84 6.27
N MET A 43 -15.46 -3.01 6.67
CA MET A 43 -16.19 -4.28 6.53
C MET A 43 -17.50 -4.27 7.33
N ALA A 44 -17.48 -3.76 8.56
CA ALA A 44 -18.69 -3.64 9.38
C ALA A 44 -19.72 -2.71 8.73
N ALA A 45 -19.27 -1.60 8.13
CA ALA A 45 -20.13 -0.71 7.37
C ALA A 45 -20.71 -1.40 6.12
N ALA A 46 -19.91 -2.19 5.40
CA ALA A 46 -20.38 -2.96 4.26
C ALA A 46 -21.48 -3.95 4.64
N ILE A 47 -21.31 -4.66 5.76
CA ILE A 47 -22.29 -5.64 6.26
C ILE A 47 -23.56 -4.96 6.78
N LYS A 48 -23.44 -3.92 7.59
CA LYS A 48 -24.58 -3.33 8.31
C LYS A 48 -25.35 -2.29 7.49
N HIS A 49 -24.67 -1.64 6.54
CA HIS A 49 -25.18 -0.45 5.86
C HIS A 49 -25.06 -0.55 4.33
N ASN A 50 -24.70 -1.72 3.79
CA ASN A 50 -24.53 -1.94 2.36
C ASN A 50 -23.51 -0.95 1.71
N ALA A 51 -22.53 -0.49 2.49
CA ALA A 51 -21.42 0.31 1.99
C ALA A 51 -20.48 -0.55 1.11
N PRO A 52 -19.60 0.06 0.28
CA PRO A 52 -18.60 -0.68 -0.45
C PRO A 52 -17.67 -1.50 0.48
N VAL A 53 -17.29 -2.70 0.05
CA VAL A 53 -16.26 -3.48 0.75
C VAL A 53 -14.89 -2.79 0.64
N PRO A 54 -14.06 -2.80 1.69
CA PRO A 54 -12.72 -2.20 1.68
C PRO A 54 -11.78 -2.86 0.65
N THR A 55 -11.99 -4.15 0.35
CA THR A 55 -11.27 -4.88 -0.70
C THR A 55 -12.26 -5.70 -1.50
N SER A 56 -12.39 -5.41 -2.79
CA SER A 56 -13.31 -6.14 -3.67
C SER A 56 -12.69 -7.46 -4.16
N ALA A 57 -13.55 -8.45 -4.46
CA ALA A 57 -13.11 -9.68 -5.10
C ALA A 57 -12.43 -9.43 -6.46
N LYS A 58 -12.90 -8.40 -7.20
CA LYS A 58 -12.28 -7.97 -8.45
C LYS A 58 -10.84 -7.50 -8.26
N HIS A 59 -10.55 -6.69 -7.23
CA HIS A 59 -9.17 -6.29 -6.93
C HIS A 59 -8.30 -7.52 -6.62
N GLY A 60 -8.82 -8.50 -5.86
CA GLY A 60 -8.11 -9.76 -5.62
C GLY A 60 -7.79 -10.53 -6.92
N ALA A 61 -8.75 -10.63 -7.83
CA ALA A 61 -8.55 -11.26 -9.14
C ALA A 61 -7.53 -10.50 -10.01
N ASP A 62 -7.54 -9.17 -9.97
CA ASP A 62 -6.59 -8.34 -10.71
C ASP A 62 -5.15 -8.54 -10.19
N ILE A 63 -4.94 -8.75 -8.88
CA ILE A 63 -3.63 -9.13 -8.32
C ILE A 63 -3.18 -10.48 -8.88
N ILE A 64 -4.05 -11.49 -8.90
CA ILE A 64 -3.73 -12.82 -9.44
C ILE A 64 -3.32 -12.69 -10.92
N ARG A 65 -4.06 -11.93 -11.72
CA ARG A 65 -3.73 -11.68 -13.14
C ARG A 65 -2.34 -11.09 -13.32
N VAL A 66 -1.93 -10.14 -12.47
CA VAL A 66 -0.56 -9.60 -12.49
C VAL A 66 0.48 -10.68 -12.20
N LEU A 67 0.25 -11.52 -11.19
CA LEU A 67 1.16 -12.62 -10.83
C LEU A 67 1.29 -13.65 -11.97
N GLU A 68 0.19 -14.03 -12.60
CA GLU A 68 0.18 -14.95 -13.74
C GLU A 68 0.91 -14.35 -14.94
N THR A 69 0.69 -13.07 -15.22
CA THR A 69 1.37 -12.32 -16.28
C THR A 69 2.88 -12.26 -16.04
N ALA A 70 3.31 -12.01 -14.79
CA ALA A 70 4.71 -12.01 -14.40
C ALA A 70 5.35 -13.40 -14.59
N ARG A 71 4.65 -14.47 -14.20
CA ARG A 71 5.11 -15.85 -14.43
C ARG A 71 5.27 -16.17 -15.91
N LYS A 72 4.31 -15.76 -16.74
CA LYS A 72 4.37 -15.93 -18.20
C LYS A 72 5.55 -15.15 -18.81
N SER A 73 5.71 -13.89 -18.41
CA SER A 73 6.85 -13.05 -18.81
C SER A 73 8.20 -13.72 -18.52
N PHE A 74 8.35 -14.28 -17.31
CA PHE A 74 9.57 -15.00 -16.93
C PHE A 74 9.83 -16.25 -17.78
N ALA A 75 8.78 -17.04 -18.04
CA ALA A 75 8.87 -18.27 -18.82
C ALA A 75 9.21 -18.00 -20.30
N GLU A 76 8.61 -16.96 -20.88
CA GLU A 76 8.78 -16.60 -22.29
C GLU A 76 9.93 -15.64 -22.56
N LYS A 77 10.54 -15.07 -21.51
CA LYS A 77 11.58 -14.04 -21.58
C LYS A 77 11.15 -12.83 -22.42
N LYS A 78 9.89 -12.42 -22.27
CA LYS A 78 9.27 -11.32 -23.03
C LYS A 78 8.38 -10.47 -22.14
N ILE A 79 8.23 -9.19 -22.52
CA ILE A 79 7.23 -8.31 -21.92
C ILE A 79 5.85 -8.82 -22.33
N ILE A 80 4.99 -9.08 -21.33
CA ILE A 80 3.59 -9.45 -21.53
C ILE A 80 2.72 -8.27 -21.07
N ALA A 81 1.86 -7.76 -21.96
CA ALA A 81 0.91 -6.71 -21.64
C ALA A 81 -0.22 -7.25 -20.73
N LEU A 82 -0.71 -6.38 -19.85
CA LEU A 82 -1.82 -6.67 -18.92
C LEU A 82 -3.21 -6.45 -19.53
#